data_AF-A0A1B2LZ57-F1
#
_entry.id   AF-A0A1B2LZ57-F1
#
_cell.length_a   1.000
_cell.length_b   1.000
_cell.length_c   1.000
_cell.angle_alpha   90.00
_cell.angle_beta   90.00
_cell.angle_gamma   90.00
#
_symmetry.space_group_name_H-M   'P 1'
#
loop_
_entity.id
_entity.type
_entity.pdbx_description
1 polymer ?
#
loop_
_entity_poly.entity_id
_entity_poly.type
_entity_poly.pdbx_seq_one_letter_code
_entity_poly.pdbx_strand_id
1 'polypeptide(L)' 'MPFNQTLEEIEFKRQELERHLANVVGRELAQWQRDNGLCVLDVGVRLANVSCIGGPKQNIVTSVSVELDYKP' A
#
# COMPACT_ATOMS: atom_id res chain seq x y z
N MET A 1 -14.93 26.87 10.51
CA MET A 1 -15.86 25.75 10.73
C MET A 1 -15.25 24.51 10.11
N PRO A 2 -15.37 23.32 10.73
CA PRO A 2 -14.51 22.18 10.44
C PRO A 2 -14.75 21.69 9.02
N PHE A 3 -13.65 21.35 8.33
CA PHE A 3 -13.63 20.74 7.02
C PHE A 3 -14.32 19.36 7.10
N ASN A 4 -15.64 19.33 6.96
CA ASN A 4 -16.37 18.12 6.61
C ASN A 4 -15.98 17.77 5.17
N GLN A 5 -14.87 17.06 5.01
CA GLN A 5 -14.64 16.30 3.79
C GLN A 5 -15.84 15.38 3.65
N THR A 6 -16.63 15.57 2.59
CA THR A 6 -17.80 14.75 2.32
C THR A 6 -17.34 13.29 2.24
N LEU A 7 -18.16 12.34 2.69
CA LEU A 7 -17.82 10.90 2.62
C LEU A 7 -17.35 10.51 1.20
N GLU A 8 -17.94 11.12 0.18
CA GLU A 8 -17.55 10.98 -1.23
C GLU A 8 -16.11 11.41 -1.52
N GLU A 9 -15.61 12.52 -0.94
CA GLU A 9 -14.21 12.92 -1.10
C GLU A 9 -13.25 11.95 -0.43
N ILE A 10 -13.63 11.40 0.73
CA ILE A 10 -12.83 10.41 1.45
C ILE A 10 -12.77 9.11 0.64
N GLU A 11 -13.89 8.67 0.09
CA GLU A 11 -13.95 7.49 -0.78
C GLU A 11 -13.16 7.70 -2.07
N PHE A 12 -13.27 8.88 -2.69
CA PHE A 12 -12.50 9.22 -3.88
C PHE A 12 -10.99 9.20 -3.61
N LYS A 13 -10.54 9.87 -2.53
CA LYS A 13 -9.13 9.88 -2.12
C LYS A 13 -8.63 8.48 -1.76
N ARG A 14 -9.48 7.64 -1.17
CA ARG A 14 -9.16 6.24 -0.89
C ARG A 14 -8.93 5.46 -2.18
N GLN A 15 -9.88 5.52 -3.13
CA GLN A 15 -9.76 4.82 -4.41
C GLN A 15 -8.56 5.32 -5.23
N GLU A 16 -8.31 6.63 -5.23
CA GLU A 16 -7.14 7.22 -5.88
C GLU A 16 -5.84 6.68 -5.28
N LEU A 17 -5.77 6.60 -3.95
CA LEU A 17 -4.63 6.02 -3.24
C LEU A 17 -4.45 4.53 -3.57
N GLU A 18 -5.54 3.73 -3.53
CA GLU A 18 -5.51 2.30 -3.88
C GLU A 18 -4.99 2.10 -5.31
N ARG A 19 -5.48 2.89 -6.27
CA ARG A 19 -5.05 2.82 -7.66
C ARG A 19 -3.60 3.27 -7.84
N HIS A 20 -3.16 4.29 -7.11
CA HIS A 20 -1.78 4.75 -7.15
C HIS A 20 -0.83 3.70 -6.58
N LEU A 21 -1.17 3.12 -5.41
CA LEU A 21 -0.39 2.08 -4.76
C LEU A 21 -0.28 0.85 -5.66
N ALA A 22 -1.39 0.41 -6.28
CA ALA A 22 -1.39 -0.71 -7.22
C ALA A 22 -0.48 -0.46 -8.43
N ASN A 23 -0.45 0.77 -8.96
CA ASN A 23 0.44 1.12 -10.07
C ASN A 23 1.92 1.15 -9.67
N VAL A 24 2.25 1.70 -8.50
CA VAL A 24 3.63 1.76 -8.00
C VAL A 24 4.14 0.34 -7.71
N VAL A 25 3.38 -0.42 -6.92
CA VAL A 25 3.71 -1.80 -6.57
C VAL A 25 3.78 -2.67 -7.84
N GLY A 26 2.82 -2.53 -8.76
CA GLY A 26 2.84 -3.27 -10.02
C GLY A 26 4.06 -2.97 -10.91
N ARG A 27 4.53 -1.72 -10.94
CA ARG A 27 5.74 -1.35 -11.69
C ARG A 27 7.00 -1.92 -11.04
N GLU A 28 7.15 -1.77 -9.73
CA GLU A 28 8.31 -2.32 -9.02
C GLU A 28 8.34 -3.84 -9.11
N LEU A 29 7.20 -4.51 -8.93
CA LEU A 29 7.08 -5.95 -9.09
C LEU A 29 7.42 -6.37 -10.52
N ALA A 30 6.85 -5.74 -11.55
CA ALA A 30 7.13 -6.11 -12.94
C ALA A 30 8.60 -5.90 -13.34
N GLN A 31 9.31 -4.97 -12.71
CA GLN A 31 10.75 -4.82 -12.88
C GLN A 31 11.49 -5.91 -12.11
N TRP A 32 11.22 -6.06 -10.82
CA TRP A 32 11.86 -7.06 -9.96
C TRP A 32 11.68 -8.49 -10.47
N GLN A 33 10.48 -8.85 -10.95
CA GLN A 33 10.18 -10.15 -11.54
C GLN A 33 10.97 -10.39 -12.84
N ARG A 34 11.21 -9.34 -13.65
CA ARG A 34 12.04 -9.45 -14.86
C ARG A 34 13.52 -9.62 -14.52
N ASP A 35 14.01 -8.87 -13.53
CA ASP A 35 15.41 -8.95 -13.09
C ASP A 35 15.75 -10.27 -12.39
N ASN A 36 14.83 -10.81 -11.58
CA ASN A 36 15.06 -12.03 -10.79
C ASN A 36 14.50 -13.30 -11.45
N GLY A 37 13.65 -13.18 -12.48
CA GLY A 37 12.98 -14.32 -13.11
C GLY A 37 11.99 -15.05 -12.19
N LEU A 38 11.58 -14.43 -11.08
CA LEU A 38 10.70 -15.00 -10.06
C LEU A 38 9.31 -14.41 -10.16
N CYS A 39 8.29 -15.25 -9.99
CA CYS A 39 6.91 -14.80 -9.92
C CYS A 39 6.55 -14.41 -8.49
N VAL A 40 6.06 -13.19 -8.30
CA VAL A 40 5.51 -12.75 -7.00
C VAL A 40 4.03 -13.13 -6.97
N LEU A 41 3.65 -13.93 -5.97
CA LEU A 41 2.28 -14.40 -5.76
C LEU A 41 1.44 -13.39 -5.00
N ASP A 42 1.95 -12.94 -3.86
CA ASP A 42 1.22 -12.06 -2.96
C ASP A 42 2.15 -11.03 -2.33
N VAL A 43 1.65 -9.80 -2.17
CA VAL A 43 2.35 -8.74 -1.45
C VAL A 43 1.45 -8.22 -0.35
N GLY A 44 1.73 -8.64 0.87
CA GLY A 44 1.06 -8.18 2.07
C GLY A 44 1.73 -6.94 2.64
N VAL A 45 1.04 -5.80 2.62
CA VAL A 45 1.48 -4.59 3.31
C VAL A 45 0.75 -4.48 4.64
N ARG A 46 1.46 -4.58 5.77
CA ARG A 46 0.89 -4.28 7.09
C ARG A 46 1.20 -2.84 7.46
N LEU A 47 0.14 -2.13 7.77
CA LEU A 47 0.18 -0.80 8.35
C LEU A 47 0.05 -0.93 9.86
N ALA A 48 0.90 -0.27 10.64
CA ALA A 48 0.63 -0.06 12.06
C ALA A 48 0.30 1.40 12.31
N ASN A 49 -0.59 1.58 13.27
CA ASN A 49 -0.98 2.89 13.72
C ASN A 49 0.11 3.46 14.63
N VAL A 50 0.79 4.51 14.16
CA VAL A 50 1.68 5.34 14.98
C VAL A 50 0.93 6.60 15.36
N SER A 51 -0.04 6.46 16.25
CA SER A 51 -0.64 7.60 16.92
C SER A 51 0.37 8.17 17.91
N CYS A 52 1.08 9.23 17.55
CA CYS A 52 1.76 10.07 18.53
C CYS A 52 0.71 10.83 19.34
N ILE A 53 0.83 10.84 20.66
CA ILE A 53 -0.05 11.61 21.56
C ILE A 53 0.01 13.09 21.14
N GLY A 54 -1.07 13.61 20.54
CA GLY A 54 -1.19 14.99 20.09
C GLY A 54 -1.02 15.25 18.58
N GLY A 55 -0.72 14.22 17.77
CA GLY A 55 -0.60 14.35 16.31
C GLY A 55 -1.79 13.78 15.51
N PRO A 56 -1.92 14.12 14.22
CA PRO A 56 -2.90 13.47 13.35
C PRO A 56 -2.64 11.97 13.27
N LYS A 57 -3.69 11.14 13.35
CA LYS A 57 -3.58 9.68 13.22
C LYS A 57 -2.91 9.33 11.89
N GLN A 58 -1.67 8.86 11.93
CA GLN A 58 -0.95 8.35 10.78
C GLN A 58 -0.71 6.86 10.95
N ASN A 59 -1.03 6.10 9.91
CA ASN A 59 -0.65 4.71 9.81
C ASN A 59 0.60 4.65 8.93
N ILE A 60 1.67 4.06 9.45
CA ILE A 60 2.90 3.83 8.69
C ILE A 60 2.98 2.37 8.29
N VAL A 61 3.65 2.10 7.17
CA VAL A 61 3.97 0.73 6.76
C VAL A 61 4.98 0.17 7.76
N THR A 62 4.58 -0.86 8.51
CA THR A 62 5.46 -1.52 9.49
C THR A 62 6.09 -2.79 8.97
N SER A 63 5.44 -3.46 8.02
CA SER A 63 6.02 -4.63 7.38
C SER A 63 5.47 -4.82 5.98
N VAL A 64 6.35 -5.18 5.06
CA VAL A 64 5.97 -5.69 3.73
C VAL A 64 6.36 -7.17 3.70
N SER A 65 5.41 -8.03 3.40
CA SER A 65 5.59 -9.47 3.21
C SER A 65 5.40 -9.76 1.73
N VAL A 66 6.32 -10.48 1.11
CA VAL A 66 6.24 -10.87 -0.30
C VAL A 66 6.30 -12.38 -0.37
N GLU A 67 5.26 -12.99 -0.94
CA GLU A 67 5.20 -14.42 -1.23
C GLU A 67 5.57 -14.65 -2.69
N LEU A 68 6.44 -15.63 -2.94
CA LEU A 68 6.95 -15.95 -4.27
C LEU A 68 6.43 -17.32 -4.70
N ASP A 69 6.02 -17.45 -5.97
CA ASP A 69 5.72 -18.76 -6.59
C ASP A 69 7.05 -19.46 -6.92
N TYR A 70 7.76 -19.89 -5.89
CA TYR A 70 8.96 -20.70 -6.06
C TYR A 70 8.58 -22.16 -5.79
N LYS A 71 8.39 -22.92 -6.87
CA LYS A 71 8.45 -24.38 -6.80
C LYS A 71 9.92 -24.81 -6.99
N PRO A 72 10.54 -25.46 -5.98
CA PRO A 72 11.88 -26.01 -6.11
C PRO A 72 11.96 -27.14 -7.15
#